data_AF-A0A6M4HDC8-F1
#
_entry.id   AF-A0A6M4HDC8-F1
#
_cell.length_a   1.000
_cell.length_b   1.000
_cell.length_c   1.000
_cell.angle_alpha   90.00
_cell.angle_beta   90.00
_cell.angle_gamma   90.00
#
_symmetry.space_group_name_H-M   'P 1'
#
loop_
_entity.id
_entity.type
_entity.pdbx_description
1 polymer ?
#
loop_
_entity_poly.entity_id
_entity_poly.type
_entity_poly.pdbx_seq_one_letter_code
_entity_poly.pdbx_strand_id
1 'polypeptide(L)'
;MNRILVALFITASTTAFAQAPAAPAAAEALKPNCGAKPEWPGRLASAGQSKLFDTQFKAYDACFRAYIEERHTAVRAAQAAAKANTEAANAAVAEYNVYVQMIRTEQGVEKEKAPERAGEKTIK
;
A
#
# COMPACT_ATOMS: atom_id res chain seq x y z
N MET A 1 -24.05 64.27 0.73
CA MET A 1 -24.64 63.06 0.11
C MET A 1 -23.51 62.12 -0.29
N ASN A 2 -23.60 60.87 0.17
CA ASN A 2 -22.65 59.77 0.00
C ASN A 2 -22.48 59.28 -1.44
N ARG A 3 -21.27 58.77 -1.72
CA ARG A 3 -20.96 57.45 -2.36
C ARG A 3 -19.43 57.32 -2.51
N ILE A 4 -18.70 56.97 -1.44
CA ILE A 4 -18.23 55.62 -1.05
C ILE A 4 -17.58 54.81 -2.19
N LEU A 5 -16.25 54.93 -2.22
CA LEU A 5 -15.20 53.90 -2.35
C LEU A 5 -15.38 52.76 -3.36
N VAL A 6 -14.56 52.84 -4.41
CA VAL A 6 -14.14 51.73 -5.28
C VAL A 6 -13.32 50.75 -4.42
N ALA A 7 -13.95 49.67 -3.97
CA ALA A 7 -13.26 48.53 -3.37
C ALA A 7 -12.85 47.57 -4.49
N LEU A 8 -11.58 47.68 -4.88
CA LEU A 8 -10.88 46.75 -5.76
C LEU A 8 -10.82 45.37 -5.07
N PHE A 9 -11.79 44.49 -5.33
CA PHE A 9 -11.69 43.08 -4.96
C PHE A 9 -10.73 42.40 -5.94
N ILE A 10 -9.42 42.51 -5.65
CA ILE A 10 -8.44 41.57 -6.18
C ILE A 10 -8.70 40.25 -5.44
N THR A 11 -9.48 39.38 -6.07
CA THR A 11 -9.57 37.98 -5.71
C THR A 11 -8.17 37.38 -5.86
N ALA A 12 -7.44 37.36 -4.74
CA ALA A 12 -6.19 36.62 -4.62
C ALA A 12 -6.50 35.15 -4.94
N SER A 13 -6.19 34.77 -6.17
CA SER A 13 -6.16 33.38 -6.58
C SER A 13 -4.97 32.77 -5.86
N THR A 14 -5.20 32.28 -4.64
CA THR A 14 -4.22 31.44 -3.96
C THR A 14 -4.04 30.21 -4.83
N THR A 15 -2.97 30.21 -5.62
CA THR A 15 -2.45 29.02 -6.29
C THR A 15 -2.10 28.04 -5.19
N ALA A 16 -3.05 27.17 -4.86
CA ALA A 16 -2.81 25.98 -4.07
C ALA A 16 -1.85 25.12 -4.88
N PHE A 17 -0.55 25.30 -4.64
CA PHE A 17 0.46 24.37 -5.13
C PHE A 17 0.04 22.99 -4.65
N ALA A 18 -0.27 22.12 -5.61
CA ALA A 18 -0.43 20.69 -5.37
C ALA A 18 0.85 20.21 -4.69
N GLN A 19 0.83 20.09 -3.37
CA GLN A 19 1.88 19.42 -2.64
C GLN A 19 1.73 17.94 -3.01
N ALA A 20 2.55 17.50 -3.97
CA ALA A 20 2.74 16.09 -4.22
C ALA A 20 3.04 15.45 -2.85
N PRO A 21 2.25 14.47 -2.39
CA PRO A 21 2.49 13.85 -1.09
C PRO A 21 3.92 13.34 -1.10
N ALA A 22 4.72 13.82 -0.15
CA ALA A 22 6.10 13.40 -0.02
C ALA A 22 6.13 11.87 0.03
N ALA A 23 6.83 11.26 -0.93
CA ALA A 23 6.96 9.82 -0.97
C ALA A 23 7.53 9.36 0.39
N PRO A 24 6.85 8.46 1.11
CA PRO A 24 7.34 8.02 2.41
C PRO A 24 8.73 7.42 2.21
N ALA A 25 9.72 7.98 2.91
CA ALA A 25 11.07 7.44 2.90
C ALA A 25 11.00 5.95 3.29
N ALA A 26 11.66 5.09 2.51
CA ALA A 26 11.70 3.66 2.79
C ALA A 26 12.36 3.47 4.17
N ALA A 27 11.54 3.21 5.19
CA ALA A 27 12.03 2.93 6.52
C ALA A 27 12.87 1.65 6.45
N GLU A 28 14.13 1.74 6.87
CA GLU A 28 15.02 0.58 6.91
C GLU A 28 14.40 -0.51 7.80
N ALA A 29 14.48 -1.76 7.33
CA ALA A 29 13.97 -2.89 8.09
C ALA A 29 14.74 -3.03 9.41
N LEU A 30 14.07 -2.70 10.52
CA LEU A 30 14.65 -2.77 11.86
C LEU A 30 15.07 -4.22 12.15
N LYS A 31 16.35 -4.48 12.38
CA LYS A 31 16.85 -5.83 12.68
C LYS A 31 16.42 -6.30 14.08
N PRO A 32 16.18 -7.62 14.30
CA PRO A 32 15.90 -8.15 15.62
C PRO A 32 17.11 -7.95 16.55
N ASN A 33 16.86 -7.48 17.77
CA ASN A 33 17.89 -7.31 18.81
C ASN A 33 17.82 -8.45 19.84
N CYS A 34 17.93 -9.70 19.37
CA CYS A 34 17.80 -10.91 20.19
C CYS A 34 19.13 -11.43 20.76
N GLY A 35 20.16 -10.59 20.76
CA GLY A 35 21.51 -10.97 21.18
C GLY A 35 22.21 -11.90 20.19
N ALA A 36 23.31 -12.51 20.64
CA ALA A 36 24.10 -13.42 19.82
C ALA A 36 23.35 -14.74 19.60
N LYS A 37 23.48 -15.29 18.39
CA LYS A 37 22.99 -16.64 18.09
C LYS A 37 23.76 -17.65 18.94
N PRO A 38 23.07 -18.52 19.71
CA PRO A 38 23.73 -19.56 20.49
C PRO A 38 24.49 -20.55 19.59
N GLU A 39 25.69 -20.95 20.00
CA GLU A 39 26.52 -21.89 19.25
C GLU A 39 26.07 -23.34 19.51
N TRP A 40 25.93 -24.12 18.43
CA TRP A 40 25.52 -25.51 18.54
C TRP A 40 26.61 -26.34 19.21
N PRO A 41 26.32 -27.02 20.35
CA PRO A 41 27.36 -27.66 21.15
C PRO A 41 27.92 -28.96 20.53
N GLY A 42 27.32 -29.45 19.43
CA GLY A 42 27.79 -30.63 18.71
C GLY A 42 27.40 -31.95 19.37
N ARG A 43 27.73 -33.07 18.69
CA ARG A 43 27.30 -34.42 19.11
C ARG A 43 28.02 -34.94 20.35
N LEU A 44 29.22 -34.44 20.64
CA LEU A 44 30.06 -34.87 21.77
C LEU A 44 30.02 -33.89 22.95
N ALA A 45 28.99 -33.03 23.00
CA ALA A 45 28.82 -32.07 24.07
C ALA A 45 28.63 -32.74 25.43
N SER A 46 29.22 -32.14 26.47
CA SER A 46 28.90 -32.53 27.85
C SER A 46 27.46 -32.17 28.19
N ALA A 47 26.85 -32.87 29.16
CA ALA A 47 25.47 -32.60 29.59
C ALA A 47 25.27 -31.15 30.06
N GLY A 48 26.29 -30.54 30.68
CA GLY A 48 26.26 -29.14 31.08
C GLY A 48 26.20 -28.17 29.89
N GLN A 49 26.98 -28.44 28.84
CA GLN A 49 26.97 -27.63 27.62
C GLN A 49 25.64 -27.71 26.89
N SER A 50 25.05 -28.92 26.79
CA SER A 50 23.73 -29.10 26.18
C SER A 50 22.65 -28.33 26.94
N LYS A 51 22.64 -28.40 28.27
CA LYS A 51 21.66 -27.67 29.10
C LYS A 51 21.80 -26.15 28.98
N LEU A 52 23.04 -25.66 28.93
CA LEU A 52 23.33 -24.25 28.73
C LEU A 52 22.84 -23.79 27.34
N PHE A 53 23.13 -24.57 26.30
CA PHE A 53 22.64 -24.31 24.95
C PHE A 53 21.11 -24.26 24.90
N ASP A 54 20.41 -25.24 25.47
CA ASP A 54 18.95 -25.28 25.46
C ASP A 54 18.33 -24.05 26.11
N THR A 55 18.94 -23.56 27.19
CA THR A 55 18.48 -22.34 27.88
C THR A 55 18.67 -21.11 27.01
N GLN A 56 19.86 -20.94 26.42
CA GLN A 56 20.15 -19.82 25.53
C GLN A 56 19.32 -19.87 24.26
N PHE A 57 19.14 -21.05 23.68
CA PHE A 57 18.33 -21.27 22.49
C PHE A 57 16.87 -20.92 22.72
N LYS A 58 16.27 -21.34 23.84
CA LYS A 58 14.89 -20.99 24.17
C LYS A 58 14.70 -19.48 24.30
N ALA A 59 15.63 -18.78 24.95
CA ALA A 59 15.56 -17.32 25.07
C ALA A 59 15.68 -16.64 23.70
N TYR A 60 16.61 -17.09 22.87
CA TYR A 60 16.81 -16.58 21.51
C TYR A 60 15.59 -16.84 20.61
N ASP A 61 15.06 -18.06 20.61
CA ASP A 61 13.86 -18.45 19.84
C ASP A 61 12.63 -17.65 20.26
N ALA A 62 12.40 -17.50 21.57
CA ALA A 62 11.28 -16.70 22.08
C ALA A 62 11.37 -15.24 21.62
N CYS A 63 12.56 -14.63 21.69
CA CYS A 63 12.77 -13.27 21.19
C CYS A 63 12.51 -13.15 19.68
N PHE A 64 13.04 -14.09 18.89
CA PHE A 64 12.87 -14.06 17.44
C PHE A 64 11.41 -14.22 17.03
N ARG A 65 10.66 -15.10 17.70
CA ARG A 65 9.22 -15.26 17.47
C ARG A 65 8.46 -13.97 17.77
N ALA A 66 8.73 -13.33 18.92
CA ALA A 66 8.10 -12.07 19.28
C ALA A 66 8.38 -10.98 18.23
N TYR A 67 9.63 -10.86 17.77
CA TYR A 67 9.98 -9.93 16.70
C TYR A 67 9.22 -10.22 15.39
N ILE A 68 9.13 -11.49 14.98
CA ILE A 68 8.40 -11.89 13.76
C ILE A 68 6.92 -11.54 13.89
N GLU A 69 6.28 -11.81 15.02
CA GLU A 69 4.88 -11.47 15.27
C GLU A 69 4.64 -9.96 15.23
N GLU A 70 5.53 -9.17 15.82
CA GLU A 70 5.48 -7.71 15.78
C GLU A 70 5.55 -7.21 14.33
N ARG A 71 6.51 -7.72 13.55
CA ARG A 71 6.65 -7.33 12.14
C ARG A 71 5.45 -7.75 11.30
N HIS A 72 4.91 -8.95 11.49
CA HIS A 72 3.67 -9.38 10.80
C HIS A 72 2.49 -8.48 11.15
N THR A 73 2.38 -8.04 12.39
CA THR A 73 1.30 -7.13 12.81
C THR A 73 1.43 -5.78 12.11
N ALA A 74 2.64 -5.21 12.05
CA ALA A 74 2.90 -3.99 11.31
C ALA A 74 2.58 -4.13 9.80
N VAL A 75 3.00 -5.25 9.18
CA VAL A 75 2.72 -5.53 7.77
C VAL A 75 1.22 -5.63 7.49
N ARG A 76 0.46 -6.33 8.35
CA ARG A 76 -1.00 -6.44 8.20
C ARG A 76 -1.69 -5.07 8.27
N ALA A 77 -1.26 -4.21 9.20
CA ALA A 77 -1.78 -2.84 9.30
C ALA A 77 -1.48 -2.02 8.04
N ALA A 78 -0.24 -2.09 7.53
CA ALA A 78 0.14 -1.42 6.30
C ALA A 78 -0.63 -1.94 5.07
N GLN A 79 -0.85 -3.25 4.98
CA GLN A 79 -1.64 -3.87 3.91
C GLN A 79 -3.10 -3.42 3.93
N ALA A 80 -3.71 -3.29 5.11
CA ALA A 80 -5.07 -2.79 5.24
C ALA A 80 -5.19 -1.35 4.71
N ALA A 81 -4.23 -0.49 5.08
CA ALA A 81 -4.18 0.88 4.56
C ALA A 81 -3.97 0.91 3.03
N ALA A 82 -3.05 0.12 2.50
CA ALA A 82 -2.79 0.03 1.07
C ALA A 82 -4.03 -0.44 0.29
N LYS A 83 -4.76 -1.44 0.82
CA LYS A 83 -6.01 -1.94 0.24
C LYS A 83 -7.08 -0.84 0.18
N ALA A 84 -7.31 -0.13 1.28
CA ALA A 84 -8.29 0.96 1.32
C ALA A 84 -7.98 2.06 0.30
N ASN A 85 -6.71 2.45 0.17
CA ASN A 85 -6.29 3.44 -0.84
C ASN A 85 -6.48 2.93 -2.27
N THR A 86 -6.19 1.65 -2.50
CA THR A 86 -6.39 1.02 -3.82
C THR A 86 -7.87 0.98 -4.19
N GLU A 87 -8.74 0.64 -3.25
CA GLU A 87 -10.19 0.63 -3.44
C GLU A 87 -10.73 2.04 -3.75
N ALA A 88 -10.27 3.06 -3.02
CA ALA A 88 -10.64 4.45 -3.29
C ALA A 88 -10.17 4.91 -4.69
N ALA A 89 -8.94 4.57 -5.09
CA ALA A 89 -8.43 4.89 -6.42
C ALA A 89 -9.25 4.20 -7.52
N ASN A 90 -9.58 2.92 -7.34
CA ASN A 90 -10.40 2.17 -8.30
C ASN A 90 -11.81 2.75 -8.41
N ALA A 91 -12.43 3.18 -7.31
CA ALA A 91 -13.72 3.85 -7.32
C ALA A 91 -13.66 5.16 -8.13
N ALA A 92 -12.65 6.00 -7.89
CA ALA A 92 -12.46 7.24 -8.63
C ALA A 92 -12.25 7.00 -10.15
N VAL A 93 -11.51 5.95 -10.52
CA VAL A 93 -11.34 5.54 -11.92
C VAL A 93 -12.67 5.11 -12.53
N ALA A 94 -13.49 4.35 -11.79
CA ALA A 94 -14.80 3.93 -12.27
C ALA A 94 -15.73 5.12 -12.52
N GLU A 95 -15.79 6.07 -11.59
CA GLU A 95 -16.56 7.31 -11.74
C GLU A 95 -16.10 8.14 -12.94
N TYR A 96 -14.78 8.31 -13.10
CA TYR A 96 -14.21 9.00 -14.26
C TYR A 96 -14.58 8.32 -15.58
N ASN A 97 -14.50 6.99 -15.65
CA ASN A 97 -14.87 6.24 -16.84
C ASN A 97 -16.34 6.42 -17.21
N VAL A 98 -17.25 6.43 -16.22
CA VAL A 98 -18.67 6.72 -16.43
C VAL A 98 -18.85 8.14 -16.98
N TYR A 99 -18.20 9.13 -16.36
CA TYR A 99 -18.29 10.52 -16.79
C TYR A 99 -17.80 10.72 -18.24
N VAL A 100 -16.65 10.14 -18.60
CA VAL A 100 -16.12 10.21 -19.96
C VAL A 100 -17.05 9.53 -20.97
N GLN A 101 -17.69 8.42 -20.59
CA GLN A 101 -18.70 7.80 -21.46
C GLN A 101 -19.91 8.70 -21.67
N MET A 102 -20.43 9.35 -20.61
CA MET A 102 -21.54 10.30 -20.75
C MET A 102 -21.21 11.43 -21.71
N ILE A 103 -20.01 12.04 -21.59
CA ILE A 103 -19.56 13.10 -22.51
C ILE A 103 -19.52 12.58 -23.95
N ARG A 104 -18.99 11.36 -24.19
CA ARG A 104 -18.92 10.79 -25.55
C ARG A 104 -20.30 10.56 -26.15
N THR A 105 -21.25 10.11 -25.33
CA THR A 105 -22.66 9.94 -25.73
C THR A 105 -23.31 11.28 -26.05
N GLU A 106 -23.12 12.30 -25.20
CA GLU A 106 -23.67 13.65 -25.42
C GLU A 106 -23.05 14.36 -26.63
N GLN A 107 -21.76 14.11 -26.92
CA GLN A 107 -21.06 14.67 -28.08
C GLN A 107 -21.41 13.97 -29.40
N GLY A 108 -22.36 13.02 -29.40
CA GLY A 108 -22.80 12.33 -30.61
C GLY A 108 -21.69 11.49 -31.26
N VAL A 109 -20.64 11.13 -30.51
CA VAL A 109 -19.60 10.20 -30.98
C VAL A 109 -20.13 8.78 -30.81
N GLU A 110 -21.21 8.45 -31.51
CA GLU A 110 -21.54 7.06 -31.80
C GLU A 110 -20.47 6.53 -32.75
N LYS A 111 -19.44 5.91 -32.19
CA LYS A 111 -18.76 4.83 -32.90
C LYS A 111 -19.38 3.53 -32.44
N GLU A 112 -20.56 3.27 -32.99
CA GLU A 112 -20.98 1.91 -33.31
C GLU A 112 -19.81 1.25 -34.07
N LYS A 113 -19.16 0.28 -33.41
CA LYS A 113 -18.75 -1.03 -33.98
C LYS A 113 -17.71 -1.69 -33.08
N ALA A 114 -18.10 -2.82 -32.49
CA ALA A 114 -17.26 -4.01 -32.37
C ALA A 114 -18.14 -5.20 -31.94
N PRO A 115 -17.77 -6.45 -32.29
CA PRO A 115 -17.73 -7.01 -33.63
C PRO A 115 -18.74 -8.17 -33.77
N GLU A 116 -19.21 -8.39 -35.00
CA GLU A 116 -19.81 -9.65 -35.43
C GLU A 116 -18.80 -10.79 -35.21
N ARG A 117 -19.11 -11.70 -34.27
CA ARG A 117 -18.73 -13.12 -34.36
C ARG A 117 -19.81 -13.97 -33.71
N ALA A 118 -20.92 -14.11 -34.41
CA ALA A 118 -21.80 -15.25 -34.25
C ALA A 118 -21.60 -16.16 -35.47
N GLY A 119 -20.94 -17.30 -35.25
CA GLY A 119 -21.00 -18.44 -36.16
C GLY A 119 -19.75 -18.69 -37.01
N GLU A 120 -18.87 -19.58 -36.53
CA GLU A 120 -18.42 -20.69 -37.38
C GLU A 120 -18.14 -21.91 -36.50
N LYS A 121 -19.18 -22.75 -36.34
CA LYS A 121 -19.03 -24.16 -35.97
C LYS A 121 -18.89 -24.94 -37.27
N THR A 122 -17.72 -25.53 -37.52
CA THR A 122 -17.54 -26.67 -38.45
C THR A 122 -16.30 -27.42 -37.94
N ILE A 123 -16.42 -28.44 -37.08
CA ILE A 123 -16.64 -29.87 -37.41
C ILE A 123 -16.08 -30.29 -38.78
N LYS A 124 -14.82 -30.73 -38.81
CA LYS A 124 -14.38 -32.06 -39.29
C LYS A 124 -12.90 -32.27 -38.98
#